data_AF-A0A2D0NH81-F1
#
_entry.id   AF-A0A2D0NH81-F1
#
_cell.length_a   1.000
_cell.length_b   1.000
_cell.length_c   1.000
_cell.angle_alpha   90.00
_cell.angle_beta   90.00
_cell.angle_gamma   90.00
#
_symmetry.space_group_name_H-M   'P 1'
#
loop_
_entity.id
_entity.type
_entity.pdbx_description
1 polymer ?
#
loop_
_entity_poly.entity_id
_entity_poly.type
_entity_poly.pdbx_seq_one_letter_code
_entity_poly.pdbx_strand_id
1 'polypeptide(L)'
;MEHRFQHIHSGGDTHIGILFYIRNHVSIEHEISNIVSGLNTDIRIHEYFQRSPDYQKLLDRIAAQRARVQALAEDGGNTHLFEAKKLAELEKAAVAFKTGALRLAETFLKIDVRTERLQKARDLFEQGLISEADKVLVESELLHDQDALIAKMEYLEKRKVQILDTIIALNKS
;
A
#
# COMPACT_ATOMS: atom_id res chain seq x y z
N MET A 1 48.56 -5.11 -4.40
CA MET A 1 47.89 -3.89 -4.91
C MET A 1 46.54 -3.82 -4.23
N GLU A 2 46.48 -3.01 -3.17
CA GLU A 2 45.24 -2.65 -2.49
C GLU A 2 44.46 -1.67 -3.37
N HIS A 3 43.21 -2.00 -3.69
CA HIS A 3 42.22 -0.99 -4.04
C HIS A 3 41.13 -0.99 -2.99
N ARG A 4 41.38 -0.19 -1.95
CA ARG A 4 40.36 0.35 -1.05
C ARG A 4 39.42 1.20 -1.90
N PHE A 5 38.21 0.72 -2.17
CA PHE A 5 37.11 1.63 -2.48
C PHE A 5 36.43 2.03 -1.18
N GLN A 6 36.45 3.33 -1.00
CA GLN A 6 36.14 4.05 0.22
C GLN A 6 34.66 3.91 0.57
N HIS A 7 34.41 3.81 1.87
CA HIS A 7 33.13 4.13 2.47
C HIS A 7 32.62 5.47 1.94
N ILE A 8 31.52 5.43 1.19
CA ILE A 8 30.68 6.60 0.98
C ILE A 8 29.66 6.58 2.13
N HIS A 9 29.95 7.33 3.18
CA HIS A 9 28.91 7.86 4.05
C HIS A 9 28.33 9.11 3.35
N SER A 10 27.21 8.94 2.66
CA SER A 10 26.25 10.03 2.41
C SER A 10 25.12 9.81 3.42
N GLY A 11 24.92 10.63 4.45
CA GLY A 11 24.67 12.06 4.34
C GLY A 11 23.17 12.31 4.19
N GLY A 12 22.37 12.01 5.22
CA GLY A 12 20.96 12.41 5.36
C GLY A 12 19.94 11.53 4.65
N ASP A 13 19.59 10.38 5.23
CA ASP A 13 18.42 9.59 4.82
C ASP A 13 17.12 10.37 5.06
N THR A 14 16.74 11.22 4.12
CA THR A 14 15.34 11.63 3.96
C THR A 14 14.62 10.52 3.19
N HIS A 15 14.47 9.36 3.82
CA HIS A 15 13.54 8.34 3.34
C HIS A 15 12.12 8.89 3.52
N ILE A 16 11.65 9.63 2.52
CA ILE A 16 10.29 10.12 2.47
C ILE A 16 9.40 8.91 2.14
N GLY A 17 8.59 8.49 3.10
CA GLY A 17 7.60 7.42 2.92
C GLY A 17 6.66 7.71 1.76
N ILE A 18 6.18 6.65 1.10
CA ILE A 18 5.38 6.77 -0.12
C ILE A 18 4.08 7.54 0.14
N LEU A 19 3.46 7.39 1.32
CA LEU A 19 2.24 8.11 1.65
C LEU A 19 2.51 9.61 1.80
N PHE A 20 3.63 9.99 2.42
CA PHE A 20 4.03 11.39 2.49
C PHE A 20 4.29 11.95 1.11
N TYR A 21 4.99 11.21 0.24
CA TYR A 21 5.24 11.65 -1.13
C TYR A 21 3.93 11.85 -1.89
N ILE A 22 3.03 10.86 -1.86
CA ILE A 22 1.74 10.93 -2.54
C ILE A 22 0.95 12.15 -2.08
N ARG A 23 0.86 12.37 -0.76
CA ARG A 23 0.12 13.51 -0.18
C ARG A 23 0.55 14.87 -0.73
N ASN A 24 1.84 15.05 -1.00
CA ASN A 24 2.40 16.36 -1.32
C ASN A 24 2.67 16.58 -2.81
N HIS A 25 2.82 15.51 -3.58
CA HIS A 25 3.35 15.60 -4.95
C HIS A 25 2.49 14.92 -6.00
N VAL A 26 1.50 14.12 -5.60
CA VAL A 26 0.78 13.23 -6.53
C VAL A 26 -0.72 13.45 -6.42
N SER A 27 -1.36 13.66 -7.57
CA SER A 27 -2.82 13.53 -7.68
C SER A 27 -3.17 12.07 -7.96
N ILE A 28 -3.75 11.39 -6.97
CA ILE A 28 -4.11 9.97 -7.07
C ILE A 28 -5.03 9.70 -8.26
N GLU A 29 -6.05 10.53 -8.48
CA GLU A 29 -6.98 10.38 -9.61
C GLU A 29 -6.27 10.55 -10.96
N HIS A 30 -5.32 11.48 -11.05
CA HIS A 30 -4.54 11.66 -12.26
C HIS A 30 -3.64 10.45 -12.54
N GLU A 31 -2.97 9.91 -11.52
CA GLU A 31 -2.15 8.71 -11.67
C GLU A 31 -2.98 7.48 -12.04
N ILE A 32 -4.15 7.29 -11.44
CA ILE A 32 -5.08 6.23 -11.83
C ILE A 32 -5.47 6.36 -13.30
N SER A 33 -5.81 7.58 -13.75
CA SER A 33 -6.13 7.85 -15.16
C SER A 33 -4.96 7.51 -16.09
N ASN A 34 -3.73 7.88 -15.72
CA ASN A 34 -2.53 7.55 -16.47
C ASN A 34 -2.35 6.03 -16.58
N ILE A 35 -2.50 5.30 -15.47
CA ILE A 35 -2.39 3.82 -15.44
C ILE A 35 -3.43 3.18 -16.36
N VAL A 36 -4.70 3.58 -16.26
CA VAL A 36 -5.79 3.02 -17.06
C VAL A 36 -5.60 3.31 -18.55
N SER A 37 -5.03 4.48 -18.88
CA SER A 37 -4.74 4.89 -20.25
C SER A 37 -3.44 4.31 -20.81
N GLY A 38 -2.68 3.53 -20.02
CA GLY A 38 -1.38 2.98 -20.41
C GLY A 38 -0.27 4.04 -20.53
N LEU A 39 -0.46 5.21 -19.90
CA LEU A 39 0.55 6.26 -19.82
C LEU A 39 1.53 6.00 -18.68
N ASN A 40 2.66 6.70 -18.72
CA ASN A 40 3.64 6.64 -17.65
C ASN A 40 3.08 7.24 -16.35
N THR A 41 3.37 6.56 -15.24
CA THR A 41 3.11 7.08 -13.89
C THR A 41 4.27 7.95 -13.43
N ASP A 42 4.05 8.70 -12.34
CA ASP A 42 5.14 9.29 -11.57
C ASP A 42 6.23 8.25 -11.27
N ILE A 43 7.50 8.68 -11.36
CA ILE A 43 8.65 7.77 -11.26
C ILE A 43 8.78 7.13 -9.88
N ARG A 44 8.44 7.85 -8.80
CA ARG A 44 8.50 7.28 -7.45
C ARG A 44 7.36 6.33 -7.18
N ILE A 45 6.18 6.61 -7.75
CA ILE A 45 5.05 5.68 -7.72
C ILE A 45 5.39 4.40 -8.49
N HIS A 46 6.04 4.54 -9.65
CA HIS A 46 6.54 3.41 -10.41
C HIS A 46 7.53 2.57 -9.60
N GLU A 47 8.57 3.20 -9.05
CA GLU A 47 9.58 2.53 -8.22
C GLU A 47 8.98 1.84 -7.00
N TYR A 48 7.99 2.46 -6.37
CA TYR A 48 7.25 1.87 -5.26
C TYR A 48 6.57 0.55 -5.67
N PHE A 49 5.87 0.53 -6.81
CA PHE A 49 5.28 -0.72 -7.31
C PHE A 49 6.35 -1.78 -7.58
N GLN A 50 7.49 -1.40 -8.15
CA GLN A 50 8.59 -2.34 -8.43
C GLN A 50 9.17 -2.98 -7.17
N ARG A 51 9.01 -2.37 -5.98
CA ARG A 51 9.44 -2.98 -4.71
C ARG A 51 8.46 -4.01 -4.19
N SER A 52 7.22 -4.05 -4.70
CA SER A 52 6.20 -4.97 -4.21
C SER A 52 6.46 -6.40 -4.70
N PRO A 53 6.63 -7.38 -3.79
CA PRO A 53 6.84 -8.78 -4.18
C PRO A 53 5.70 -9.36 -5.01
N ASP A 54 4.46 -8.97 -4.71
CA ASP A 54 3.29 -9.49 -5.43
C ASP A 54 3.15 -8.88 -6.82
N TYR A 55 3.55 -7.61 -6.98
CA TYR A 55 3.64 -6.99 -8.30
C TYR A 55 4.73 -7.66 -9.15
N GLN A 56 5.89 -7.97 -8.57
CA GLN A 56 6.95 -8.67 -9.29
C GLN A 56 6.52 -10.06 -9.76
N LYS A 57 5.88 -10.85 -8.89
CA LYS A 57 5.31 -12.14 -9.30
C LYS A 57 4.31 -12.00 -10.45
N LEU A 58 3.51 -10.93 -10.47
CA LEU A 58 2.57 -10.65 -11.55
C LEU A 58 3.29 -10.29 -12.85
N LEU A 59 4.34 -9.47 -12.78
CA LEU A 59 5.18 -9.13 -13.93
C LEU A 59 5.87 -10.37 -14.52
N ASP A 60 6.40 -11.26 -13.67
CA ASP A 60 7.00 -12.52 -14.11
C ASP A 60 6.00 -13.39 -14.86
N ARG A 61 4.76 -13.49 -14.36
CA ARG A 61 3.67 -14.22 -15.02
C ARG A 61 3.32 -13.59 -16.37
N ILE A 62 3.26 -12.26 -16.45
CA ILE A 62 3.00 -11.54 -17.71
C ILE A 62 4.12 -11.80 -18.70
N ALA A 63 5.38 -11.72 -18.27
CA ALA A 63 6.54 -11.96 -19.13
C ALA A 63 6.55 -13.38 -19.69
N ALA A 64 6.33 -14.39 -18.83
CA ALA A 64 6.25 -15.78 -19.24
C ALA A 64 5.07 -16.03 -20.21
N GLN A 65 3.91 -15.43 -19.94
CA GLN A 65 2.74 -15.57 -20.80
C GLN A 65 2.94 -14.88 -22.16
N ARG A 66 3.58 -13.71 -22.17
CA ARG A 66 3.91 -12.98 -23.41
C ARG A 66 4.87 -13.77 -24.29
N ALA A 67 5.89 -14.40 -23.70
CA ALA A 67 6.80 -15.28 -24.43
C ALA A 67 6.08 -16.47 -25.07
N ARG A 68 5.09 -17.07 -24.38
CA ARG A 68 4.26 -18.15 -24.94
C ARG A 68 3.42 -17.68 -26.12
N VAL A 69 2.79 -16.52 -26.01
CA VAL A 69 2.00 -15.95 -27.12
C VAL A 69 2.89 -15.69 -28.33
N GLN A 70 4.08 -15.13 -28.13
CA GLN A 70 5.05 -14.89 -29.21
C GLN A 70 5.52 -16.19 -29.88
N ALA A 71 5.81 -17.24 -29.10
CA ALA A 71 6.20 -18.53 -29.64
C ALA A 71 5.10 -19.23 -30.47
N LEU A 72 3.83 -18.89 -30.19
CA LEU A 72 2.66 -19.42 -30.90
C LEU A 72 2.17 -18.51 -32.04
N ALA A 73 2.85 -17.38 -32.29
CA ALA A 73 2.40 -16.37 -33.27
C ALA A 73 2.35 -16.93 -34.70
N GLU A 74 3.23 -17.87 -35.03
CA GLU A 74 3.26 -18.54 -36.35
C GLU A 74 2.18 -19.61 -36.51
N ASP A 75 1.66 -20.17 -35.40
CA ASP A 75 0.63 -21.22 -35.41
C ASP A 75 -0.76 -20.64 -35.73
N GLY A 76 -1.01 -19.36 -35.40
CA GLY A 76 -2.23 -18.60 -35.76
C GLY A 76 -3.57 -19.19 -35.29
N GLY A 77 -3.53 -20.34 -34.60
CA GLY A 77 -4.69 -21.16 -34.29
C GLY A 77 -5.39 -20.80 -32.98
N ASN A 78 -6.38 -21.61 -32.62
CA ASN A 78 -7.17 -21.43 -31.40
C ASN A 78 -6.31 -21.39 -30.12
N THR A 79 -5.19 -22.11 -30.10
CA THR A 79 -4.24 -22.10 -28.97
C THR A 79 -3.61 -20.72 -28.79
N HIS A 80 -3.14 -20.08 -29.87
CA HIS A 80 -2.60 -18.72 -29.82
C HIS A 80 -3.64 -17.72 -29.28
N LEU A 81 -4.88 -17.79 -29.79
CA LEU A 81 -5.96 -16.92 -29.34
C LEU A 81 -6.27 -17.10 -27.83
N PHE A 82 -6.28 -18.33 -27.35
CA PHE A 82 -6.51 -18.63 -25.93
C PHE A 82 -5.41 -18.08 -25.02
N GLU A 83 -4.14 -18.26 -25.41
CA GLU A 83 -3.00 -17.75 -24.65
C GLU A 83 -2.93 -16.21 -24.71
N ALA A 84 -3.33 -15.58 -25.83
CA ALA A 84 -3.43 -14.13 -25.96
C ALA A 84 -4.52 -13.54 -25.04
N LYS A 85 -5.67 -14.20 -24.90
CA LYS A 85 -6.71 -13.79 -23.94
C LYS A 85 -6.20 -13.84 -22.50
N LYS A 86 -5.48 -14.91 -22.12
CA LYS A 86 -4.86 -14.99 -20.79
C LYS A 86 -3.86 -13.86 -20.53
N LEU A 87 -3.06 -13.50 -21.53
CA LEU A 87 -2.14 -12.36 -21.42
C LEU A 87 -2.91 -11.07 -21.14
N ALA A 88 -3.97 -10.80 -21.89
CA ALA A 88 -4.80 -9.61 -21.69
C ALA A 88 -5.42 -9.56 -20.29
N GLU A 89 -5.87 -10.69 -19.74
CA GLU A 89 -6.39 -10.75 -18.36
C GLU A 89 -5.30 -10.49 -17.31
N LEU A 90 -4.07 -10.98 -17.52
CA LEU A 90 -2.95 -10.68 -16.63
C LEU A 90 -2.54 -9.19 -16.70
N GLU A 91 -2.55 -8.59 -17.89
CA GLU A 91 -2.27 -7.16 -18.07
C GLU A 91 -3.35 -6.29 -17.40
N LYS A 92 -4.62 -6.67 -17.53
CA LYS A 92 -5.72 -6.06 -16.75
C LYS A 92 -5.52 -6.21 -15.25
N ALA A 93 -5.09 -7.39 -14.79
CA ALA A 93 -4.80 -7.60 -13.37
C ALA A 93 -3.66 -6.69 -12.87
N ALA A 94 -2.66 -6.39 -13.69
CA ALA A 94 -1.59 -5.46 -13.33
C ALA A 94 -2.10 -4.01 -13.21
N VAL A 95 -2.99 -3.58 -14.09
CA VAL A 95 -3.70 -2.29 -13.99
C VAL A 95 -4.54 -2.24 -12.71
N ALA A 96 -5.31 -3.30 -12.44
CA ALA A 96 -6.13 -3.41 -11.24
C ALA A 96 -5.28 -3.37 -9.95
N PHE A 97 -4.14 -4.04 -9.94
CA PHE A 97 -3.21 -4.02 -8.81
C PHE A 97 -2.72 -2.60 -8.50
N LYS A 98 -2.21 -1.87 -9.49
CA LYS A 98 -1.69 -0.51 -9.30
C LYS A 98 -2.77 0.47 -8.85
N THR A 99 -3.94 0.41 -9.50
CA THR A 99 -5.07 1.28 -9.15
C THR A 99 -5.61 0.96 -7.75
N GLY A 100 -5.67 -0.33 -7.38
CA GLY A 100 -6.00 -0.77 -6.02
C GLY A 100 -5.01 -0.24 -4.98
N ALA A 101 -3.70 -0.33 -5.26
CA ALA A 101 -2.67 0.20 -4.38
C ALA A 101 -2.78 1.72 -4.16
N LEU A 102 -3.10 2.49 -5.20
CA LEU A 102 -3.33 3.94 -5.07
C LEU A 102 -4.59 4.28 -4.28
N ARG A 103 -5.67 3.51 -4.44
CA ARG A 103 -6.89 3.65 -3.62
C ARG A 103 -6.65 3.30 -2.15
N LEU A 104 -5.81 2.30 -1.91
CA LEU A 104 -5.38 1.94 -0.56
C LEU A 104 -4.53 3.07 0.06
N ALA A 105 -3.62 3.67 -0.71
CA ALA A 105 -2.90 4.88 -0.27
C ALA A 105 -3.88 6.01 0.08
N GLU A 106 -4.89 6.25 -0.76
CA GLU A 106 -5.91 7.25 -0.50
C GLU A 106 -6.63 7.02 0.83
N THR A 107 -6.94 5.75 1.13
CA THR A 107 -7.56 5.34 2.41
C THR A 107 -6.66 5.72 3.58
N PHE A 108 -5.37 5.35 3.56
CA PHE A 108 -4.42 5.73 4.61
C PHE A 108 -4.20 7.24 4.75
N LEU A 109 -4.39 8.00 3.67
CA LEU A 109 -4.24 9.46 3.69
C LEU A 109 -5.47 10.17 4.27
N LYS A 110 -6.66 9.58 4.12
CA LYS A 110 -7.94 10.14 4.59
C LYS A 110 -8.30 9.72 6.02
N ILE A 111 -7.96 8.50 6.43
CA ILE A 111 -8.28 8.01 7.78
C ILE A 111 -7.26 8.51 8.80
N ASP A 112 -7.74 8.75 10.02
CA ASP A 112 -6.84 8.94 11.16
C ASP A 112 -6.40 7.56 11.68
N VAL A 113 -5.10 7.30 11.62
CA VAL A 113 -4.50 6.01 11.97
C VAL A 113 -4.39 5.93 13.50
N ARG A 114 -5.52 5.62 14.14
CA ARG A 114 -5.66 5.64 15.62
C ARG A 114 -5.62 4.27 16.28
N THR A 115 -5.66 3.19 15.50
CA THR A 115 -5.64 1.80 16.00
C THR A 115 -4.34 1.12 15.59
N GLU A 116 -3.88 0.16 16.40
CA GLU A 116 -2.68 -0.63 16.11
C GLU A 116 -2.80 -1.39 14.78
N ARG A 117 -4.02 -1.83 14.43
CA ARG A 117 -4.31 -2.48 13.16
C ARG A 117 -4.07 -1.57 11.96
N LEU A 118 -4.62 -0.35 12.00
CA LEU A 118 -4.42 0.63 10.93
C LEU A 118 -2.96 1.02 10.82
N GLN A 119 -2.24 1.13 11.95
CA GLN A 119 -0.81 1.39 11.95
C GLN A 119 -0.04 0.25 11.28
N LYS A 120 -0.33 -1.01 11.65
CA LYS A 120 0.27 -2.19 11.04
C LYS A 120 0.00 -2.26 9.53
N ALA A 121 -1.24 -2.04 9.10
CA ALA A 121 -1.59 -2.03 7.68
C ALA A 121 -0.83 -0.92 6.93
N ARG A 122 -0.72 0.27 7.53
CA ARG A 122 0.04 1.39 6.96
C ARG A 122 1.53 1.07 6.84
N ASP A 123 2.13 0.47 7.86
CA ASP A 123 3.55 0.12 7.87
C ASP A 123 3.87 -0.97 6.84
N LEU A 124 2.98 -1.95 6.68
CA LEU A 124 3.07 -2.95 5.61
C LEU A 124 2.99 -2.29 4.22
N PHE A 125 2.08 -1.33 4.06
CA PHE A 125 1.94 -0.58 2.82
C PHE A 125 3.21 0.22 2.51
N GLU A 126 3.74 0.99 3.46
CA GLU A 126 4.99 1.75 3.28
C GLU A 126 6.18 0.86 2.87
N GLN A 127 6.20 -0.41 3.28
CA GLN A 127 7.21 -1.40 2.88
C GLN A 127 6.99 -2.03 1.49
N GLY A 128 5.89 -1.71 0.80
CA GLY A 128 5.51 -2.31 -0.48
C GLY A 128 4.78 -3.65 -0.37
N LEU A 129 4.44 -4.09 0.85
CA LEU A 129 3.67 -5.31 1.12
C LEU A 129 2.16 -5.04 0.96
N ILE A 130 1.77 -4.63 -0.24
CA ILE A 130 0.44 -4.07 -0.57
C ILE A 130 -0.68 -5.07 -0.28
N SER A 131 -0.56 -6.33 -0.69
CA SER A 131 -1.59 -7.34 -0.44
C SER A 131 -1.73 -7.71 1.03
N GLU A 132 -0.64 -7.71 1.80
CA GLU A 132 -0.71 -7.94 3.24
C GLU A 132 -1.33 -6.75 3.98
N ALA A 133 -1.03 -5.52 3.55
CA ALA A 133 -1.70 -4.33 4.06
C ALA A 133 -3.23 -4.38 3.82
N ASP A 134 -3.64 -4.76 2.61
CA ASP A 134 -5.06 -4.91 2.25
C ASP A 134 -5.76 -6.00 3.07
N LYS A 135 -5.12 -7.18 3.23
CA LYS A 135 -5.65 -8.25 4.10
C LYS A 135 -5.84 -7.79 5.53
N VAL A 136 -4.89 -7.08 6.14
CA VAL A 136 -5.04 -6.56 7.51
C VAL A 136 -6.22 -5.58 7.63
N LEU A 137 -6.55 -4.87 6.54
CA LEU A 137 -7.75 -4.04 6.50
C LEU A 137 -9.05 -4.85 6.39
N VAL A 138 -9.04 -5.97 5.66
CA VAL A 138 -10.20 -6.82 5.35
C VAL A 138 -10.48 -7.92 6.39
N GLU A 139 -9.44 -8.53 6.99
CA GLU A 139 -9.55 -9.69 7.91
C GLU A 139 -10.20 -9.36 9.25
N SER A 140 -10.36 -8.09 9.61
CA SER A 140 -11.11 -7.72 10.81
C SER A 140 -12.60 -7.57 10.48
N GLU A 141 -13.39 -8.54 10.93
CA GLU A 141 -14.78 -8.28 11.30
C GLU A 141 -14.85 -6.98 12.11
N LEU A 142 -15.72 -6.05 11.71
CA LEU A 142 -15.93 -4.71 12.28
C LEU A 142 -16.07 -4.65 13.83
N LEU A 143 -16.17 -5.78 14.51
CA LEU A 143 -16.49 -5.92 15.93
C LEU A 143 -15.30 -5.61 16.85
N HIS A 144 -14.08 -6.06 16.53
CA HIS A 144 -12.95 -5.96 17.48
C HIS A 144 -12.40 -4.53 17.65
N ASP A 145 -12.39 -3.74 16.56
CA ASP A 145 -11.96 -2.34 16.61
C ASP A 145 -12.98 -1.46 17.34
N GLN A 146 -14.28 -1.79 17.26
CA GLN A 146 -15.33 -1.07 17.98
C GLN A 146 -15.21 -1.29 19.50
N ASP A 147 -14.97 -2.54 19.92
CA ASP A 147 -14.79 -2.88 21.33
C ASP A 147 -13.55 -2.21 21.95
N ALA A 148 -12.44 -2.17 21.20
CA ALA A 148 -11.23 -1.48 21.65
C ALA A 148 -11.42 0.05 21.79
N LEU A 149 -12.19 0.66 20.88
CA LEU A 149 -12.53 2.09 20.96
C LEU A 149 -13.49 2.38 22.11
N ILE A 150 -14.49 1.53 22.34
CA ILE A 150 -15.41 1.63 23.50
C ILE A 150 -14.63 1.51 24.80
N ALA A 151 -13.76 0.49 24.93
CA ALA A 151 -12.94 0.30 26.12
C ALA A 151 -12.03 1.51 26.41
N LYS A 152 -11.48 2.14 25.36
CA LYS A 152 -10.66 3.36 25.50
C LYS A 152 -11.50 4.58 25.91
N MET A 153 -12.73 4.71 25.41
CA MET A 153 -13.66 5.75 25.85
C MET A 153 -14.02 5.60 27.32
N GLU A 154 -14.39 4.39 27.75
CA GLU A 154 -14.74 4.09 29.15
C GLU A 154 -13.57 4.39 30.10
N TYR A 155 -12.34 4.04 29.70
CA TYR A 155 -11.15 4.35 30.47
C TYR A 155 -10.94 5.87 30.65
N LEU A 156 -11.10 6.64 29.57
CA LEU A 156 -10.93 8.09 29.60
C LEU A 156 -12.02 8.79 30.43
N GLU A 157 -13.27 8.31 30.38
CA GLU A 157 -14.35 8.82 31.23
C GLU A 157 -14.09 8.56 32.70
N LYS A 158 -13.70 7.33 33.08
CA LYS A 158 -13.34 7.01 34.47
C LYS A 158 -12.20 7.88 34.98
N ARG A 159 -11.19 8.13 34.14
CA ARG A 159 -10.05 8.98 34.49
C ARG A 159 -10.45 10.46 34.64
N LYS A 160 -11.39 10.96 33.83
CA LYS A 160 -11.93 12.32 33.94
C LYS A 160 -12.70 12.52 35.25
N VAL A 161 -13.51 11.54 35.64
CA VAL A 161 -14.25 11.55 36.92
C VAL A 161 -13.27 11.58 38.09
N GLN A 162 -12.25 10.72 38.10
CA GLN A 162 -11.24 10.70 39.16
C GLN A 162 -10.49 12.04 39.31
N ILE A 163 -10.15 12.69 38.19
CA ILE A 163 -9.50 14.01 38.21
C ILE A 163 -10.44 15.06 38.80
N LEU A 164 -11.72 15.06 38.43
CA LEU A 164 -12.72 15.99 38.97
C LEU A 164 -12.93 15.79 40.47
N ASP A 165 -13.03 14.54 40.93
CA ASP A 165 -13.16 14.22 42.35
C ASP A 165 -11.94 14.69 43.16
N THR A 166 -10.75 14.51 42.60
CA THR A 166 -9.49 14.98 43.22
C THR A 166 -9.46 16.51 43.33
N ILE A 167 -9.88 17.23 42.29
CA ILE A 167 -9.95 18.70 42.30
C ILE A 167 -10.99 19.20 43.32
N ILE A 168 -12.15 18.55 43.41
CA ILE A 168 -13.20 18.90 44.38
C ILE A 168 -12.73 18.65 45.81
N ALA A 169 -11.99 17.57 46.07
CA ALA A 169 -11.44 17.26 47.38
C ALA A 169 -10.40 18.31 47.82
N LEU A 170 -9.52 18.76 46.90
CA LEU A 170 -8.49 19.76 47.18
C LEU A 170 -9.05 21.18 47.41
N ASN A 171 -10.21 21.51 46.84
CA ASN A 171 -10.86 22.81 47.05
C ASN A 171 -11.75 22.86 48.32
N LYS A 172 -11.91 21.73 49.01
CA LYS A 172 -12.69 21.61 50.27
C LYS A 172 -11.79 21.51 51.52
N SER A 173 -10.48 21.39 51.34
CA SER A 173 -9.44 21.45 52.39
C SER A 173 -8.84 22.84 52.49
#